data_AF-A0A183FAA5-F1
#
_entry.id   AF-A0A183FAA5-F1
#
_cell.length_a   1.000
_cell.length_b   1.000
_cell.length_c   1.000
_cell.angle_alpha   90.00
_cell.angle_beta   90.00
_cell.angle_gamma   90.00
#
_symmetry.space_group_name_H-M   'P 1'
#
loop_
_entity.id
_entity.type
_entity.pdbx_description
1 polymer ?
#
loop_
_entity_poly.entity_id
_entity_poly.type
_entity_poly.pdbx_seq_one_letter_code
_entity_poly.pdbx_strand_id
1 'polypeptide(L)'
;MSSQPLTAYMNSLYLPPLREASSFEVYLGNSCKIAKGCQKAYRVESVMSDLKDICRPEDDVAILELDEYVSSDEAVPICLPSEHQQLVDPLQSAGAGTDEELEFGYLQTLKYIGHEEDGKLVIVFSNRSSVCDVSVLPVYSLLSKLGKTITSF
;
A
#
# COMPACT_ATOMS: atom_id res chain seq x y z
N MET A 1 -11.45 -45.60 -33.63
CA MET A 1 -11.70 -45.19 -32.23
C MET A 1 -10.35 -44.87 -31.60
N SER A 2 -10.03 -43.59 -31.49
CA SER A 2 -8.81 -43.10 -30.86
C SER A 2 -9.25 -42.19 -29.73
N SER A 3 -9.02 -42.62 -28.50
CA SER A 3 -9.26 -41.87 -27.27
C SER A 3 -8.16 -40.81 -27.13
N GLN A 4 -8.49 -39.55 -27.38
CA GLN A 4 -7.63 -38.43 -26.98
C GLN A 4 -7.83 -38.16 -25.49
N PRO A 5 -6.75 -37.98 -24.70
CA PRO A 5 -6.87 -37.54 -23.32
C PRO A 5 -7.18 -36.03 -23.27
N LEU A 6 -8.16 -35.67 -22.45
CA LEU A 6 -8.47 -34.30 -22.06
C LEU A 6 -7.34 -33.77 -21.16
N THR A 7 -6.30 -33.17 -21.74
CA THR A 7 -5.40 -32.29 -20.98
C THR A 7 -6.02 -30.91 -20.89
N ALA A 8 -6.70 -30.68 -19.77
CA ALA A 8 -6.93 -29.37 -19.21
C ALA A 8 -5.58 -28.67 -19.00
N TYR A 9 -5.40 -27.46 -19.54
CA TYR A 9 -4.50 -26.49 -18.93
C TYR A 9 -5.19 -25.13 -18.89
N MET A 10 -5.20 -24.62 -17.68
CA MET A 10 -5.99 -23.52 -17.15
C MET A 10 -5.76 -22.21 -17.91
N ASN A 11 -6.83 -21.43 -18.03
CA ASN A 11 -6.76 -20.02 -18.35
C ASN A 11 -5.79 -19.32 -17.41
N SER A 12 -4.67 -18.88 -17.98
CA SER A 12 -3.75 -17.92 -17.39
C SER A 12 -4.53 -16.68 -16.98
N LEU A 13 -4.81 -16.55 -15.68
CA LEU A 13 -5.14 -15.28 -15.05
C LEU A 13 -3.90 -14.38 -15.24
N TYR A 14 -3.96 -13.52 -16.25
CA TYR A 14 -2.98 -12.47 -16.46
C TYR A 14 -3.00 -11.55 -15.24
N LEU A 15 -2.03 -11.74 -14.35
CA LEU A 15 -1.59 -10.66 -13.46
C LEU A 15 -1.12 -9.52 -14.38
N PRO A 16 -1.57 -8.26 -14.19
CA PRO A 16 -0.91 -7.16 -14.85
C PRO A 16 0.57 -7.24 -14.47
N PRO A 17 1.50 -7.12 -15.44
CA PRO A 17 2.92 -7.19 -15.12
C PRO A 17 3.20 -6.14 -14.04
N LEU A 18 3.95 -6.55 -13.01
CA LEU A 18 4.52 -5.61 -12.05
C LEU A 18 5.11 -4.46 -12.85
N ARG A 19 4.77 -3.22 -12.45
CA ARG A 19 5.22 -2.03 -13.18
C ARG A 19 6.73 -2.08 -13.33
N GLU A 20 7.20 -1.87 -14.55
CA GLU A 20 8.63 -1.79 -14.87
C GLU A 20 9.33 -0.79 -13.93
N ALA A 21 10.54 -1.12 -13.46
CA ALA A 21 11.30 -0.29 -12.54
C ALA A 21 11.46 1.16 -13.03
N SER A 22 11.66 1.31 -14.35
CA SER A 22 11.77 2.61 -15.04
C SER A 22 10.53 3.51 -14.95
N SER A 23 9.37 2.99 -14.52
CA SER A 23 8.13 3.76 -14.41
C SER A 23 7.99 4.54 -13.09
N PHE A 24 8.91 4.35 -12.14
CA PHE A 24 8.87 4.98 -10.83
C PHE A 24 9.85 6.16 -10.72
N GLU A 25 9.38 7.25 -10.11
CA GLU A 25 10.22 8.32 -9.56
C GLU A 25 9.96 8.37 -8.05
N VAL A 26 10.98 8.05 -7.23
CA VAL A 26 10.84 7.99 -5.76
C VAL A 26 11.41 9.26 -5.13
N TYR A 27 10.68 9.83 -4.19
CA TYR A 27 11.02 11.08 -3.53
C TYR A 27 10.98 10.87 -2.00
N LEU A 28 12.10 11.06 -1.30
CA LEU A 28 12.25 10.81 0.13
C LEU A 28 12.53 12.09 0.91
N GLY A 29 12.04 12.22 2.14
CA GLY A 29 12.38 13.38 2.99
C GLY A 29 11.73 14.74 2.66
N ASN A 30 10.74 14.81 1.75
CA ASN A 30 10.06 16.09 1.45
C ASN A 30 8.83 16.35 2.34
N SER A 31 8.54 17.64 2.53
CA SER A 31 7.28 18.15 3.07
C SER A 31 6.48 18.97 2.03
N CYS A 32 6.86 18.87 0.76
CA CYS A 32 6.26 19.65 -0.33
C CYS A 32 4.91 19.07 -0.75
N LYS A 33 3.97 19.93 -1.17
CA LYS A 33 2.68 19.52 -1.76
C LYS A 33 2.88 18.65 -3.00
N ILE A 34 3.89 19.01 -3.80
CA ILE A 34 4.33 18.27 -4.99
C ILE A 34 5.84 18.05 -4.84
N ALA A 35 6.27 16.79 -4.76
CA ALA A 35 7.67 16.46 -4.54
C ALA A 35 8.56 16.79 -5.76
N LYS A 36 8.00 16.67 -6.97
CA LYS A 36 8.71 16.95 -8.22
C LYS A 36 9.17 18.41 -8.26
N GLY A 37 10.48 18.61 -8.43
CA GLY A 37 11.11 19.93 -8.45
C GLY A 37 11.39 20.55 -7.07
N CYS A 38 10.87 19.95 -6.00
CA CYS A 38 11.22 20.31 -4.62
C CYS A 38 12.52 19.61 -4.17
N GLN A 39 12.74 18.38 -4.65
CA GLN A 39 13.93 17.60 -4.34
C GLN A 39 14.31 16.65 -5.48
N LYS A 40 15.47 16.01 -5.34
CA LYS A 40 15.96 14.99 -6.26
C LYS A 40 15.01 13.78 -6.28
N ALA A 41 14.88 13.18 -7.46
CA ALA A 41 14.21 11.89 -7.63
C ALA A 41 15.24 10.76 -7.61
N TYR A 42 14.91 9.67 -6.92
CA TYR A 42 15.62 8.39 -6.95
C TYR A 42 14.99 7.49 -8.01
N ARG A 43 15.84 6.78 -8.76
CA ARG A 43 15.36 5.77 -9.70
C ARG A 43 15.26 4.44 -8.99
N VAL A 44 14.41 3.59 -9.55
CA VAL A 44 14.25 2.22 -9.09
C VAL A 44 15.08 1.32 -10.01
N GLU A 45 15.96 0.52 -9.42
CA GLU A 45 16.75 -0.50 -10.11
C GLU A 45 15.91 -1.75 -10.34
N SER A 46 15.17 -2.19 -9.31
CA SER A 46 14.37 -3.42 -9.37
C SER A 46 13.07 -3.30 -8.56
N VAL A 47 12.06 -4.08 -8.96
CA VAL A 47 10.76 -4.18 -8.29
C VAL A 47 10.53 -5.64 -7.92
N MET A 48 10.36 -5.91 -6.64
CA MET A 48 10.02 -7.24 -6.11
C MET A 48 8.61 -7.20 -5.52
N SER A 49 7.76 -8.17 -5.86
CA SER A 49 6.43 -8.30 -5.27
C SER A 49 5.97 -9.74 -5.32
N ASP A 50 5.26 -10.15 -4.27
CA ASP A 50 4.65 -11.47 -4.14
C ASP A 50 3.15 -11.45 -4.47
N LEU A 51 2.64 -10.35 -5.05
CA LEU A 51 1.22 -10.22 -5.40
C LEU A 51 0.83 -11.23 -6.50
N LYS A 52 0.14 -12.30 -6.09
CA LYS A 52 -0.30 -13.40 -6.98
C LYS A 52 -1.67 -13.18 -7.61
N ASP A 53 -2.52 -12.37 -7.00
CA ASP A 53 -3.87 -12.07 -7.48
C ASP A 53 -4.22 -10.65 -7.08
N ILE A 54 -4.43 -9.77 -8.06
CA ILE A 54 -4.83 -8.38 -7.80
C ILE A 54 -6.17 -8.26 -7.05
N CYS A 55 -6.98 -9.32 -7.10
CA CYS A 55 -8.26 -9.36 -6.40
C CYS A 55 -8.14 -9.85 -4.96
N ARG A 56 -6.95 -10.31 -4.54
CA ARG A 56 -6.72 -10.85 -3.21
C ARG A 56 -5.55 -10.11 -2.53
N PRO A 57 -5.84 -9.18 -1.60
CA PRO A 57 -4.85 -8.25 -1.09
C PRO A 57 -3.96 -8.84 0.02
N GLU A 58 -3.97 -10.16 0.26
CA GLU A 58 -3.22 -10.73 1.38
C GLU A 58 -1.70 -10.61 1.21
N ASP A 59 -1.24 -10.55 -0.05
CA ASP A 59 0.16 -10.35 -0.43
C ASP A 59 0.38 -8.99 -1.13
N ASP A 60 -0.45 -7.96 -0.85
CA ASP A 60 -0.33 -6.62 -1.47
C ASP A 60 0.83 -5.81 -0.87
N VAL A 61 2.04 -6.29 -1.16
CA VAL A 61 3.30 -5.68 -0.77
C VAL A 61 4.29 -5.74 -1.94
N ALA A 62 5.08 -4.69 -2.06
CA ALA A 62 6.19 -4.60 -3.00
C ALA A 62 7.40 -3.93 -2.35
N ILE A 63 8.59 -4.36 -2.76
CA ILE A 63 9.87 -3.79 -2.38
C ILE A 63 10.46 -3.14 -3.63
N LEU A 64 10.82 -1.87 -3.51
CA LEU A 64 11.53 -1.11 -4.54
C LEU A 64 12.99 -1.00 -4.13
N GLU A 65 13.89 -1.51 -4.96
CA GLU A 65 15.33 -1.30 -4.80
C GLU A 65 15.71 -0.01 -5.53
N LEU A 66 16.34 0.92 -4.80
CA LEU A 66 16.84 2.17 -5.40
C LEU A 66 18.20 1.93 -6.03
N ASP A 67 18.49 2.62 -7.13
CA ASP A 67 19.77 2.51 -7.85
C ASP A 67 20.96 3.16 -7.12
N GLU A 68 20.69 3.87 -6.02
CA GLU A 68 21.69 4.50 -5.18
C GLU A 68 21.25 4.57 -3.71
N TYR A 69 22.25 4.71 -2.82
CA TYR A 69 22.03 4.81 -1.39
C TYR A 69 21.48 6.20 -0.99
N VAL A 70 20.61 6.21 0.03
CA VAL A 70 20.01 7.44 0.59
C VAL A 70 20.70 7.78 1.92
N SER A 71 21.20 9.00 2.06
CA SER A 71 21.85 9.46 3.28
C SER A 71 20.88 9.53 4.47
N SER A 72 21.36 9.25 5.68
CA SER A 72 20.59 9.44 6.91
C SER A 72 20.22 10.90 7.20
N ASP A 73 20.93 11.86 6.59
CA ASP A 73 20.61 13.28 6.68
C ASP A 73 19.36 13.65 5.85
N GLU A 74 18.99 12.82 4.88
CA GLU A 74 17.86 13.03 3.98
C GLU A 74 16.62 12.26 4.43
N ALA A 75 16.78 10.99 4.80
CA ALA A 75 15.68 10.15 5.23
C ALA A 75 16.11 9.15 6.31
N VAL A 76 15.18 8.84 7.20
CA VAL A 76 15.38 7.84 8.26
C VAL A 76 14.48 6.64 7.96
N PRO A 77 15.02 5.41 7.92
CA PRO A 77 14.22 4.21 7.67
C PRO A 77 13.27 3.91 8.84
N ILE A 78 12.15 3.25 8.53
CA ILE A 78 11.26 2.68 9.54
C ILE A 78 11.78 1.30 9.98
N CYS A 79 11.50 0.91 11.23
CA CYS A 79 11.81 -0.43 11.73
C CYS A 79 10.81 -1.46 11.18
N LEU A 80 11.28 -2.67 10.86
CA LEU A 80 10.41 -3.80 10.58
C LEU A 80 9.77 -4.32 11.89
N PRO A 81 8.50 -4.77 11.86
CA PRO A 81 7.91 -5.42 13.02
C PRO A 81 8.62 -6.76 13.31
N SER A 82 8.59 -7.15 14.58
CA SER A 82 8.94 -8.52 14.98
C SER A 82 7.71 -9.43 14.87
N GLU A 83 7.91 -10.75 14.78
CA GLU A 83 6.83 -11.76 14.67
C GLU A 83 5.78 -11.67 15.80
N HIS A 84 6.16 -11.12 16.95
CA HIS A 84 5.29 -10.97 18.12
C HIS A 84 5.19 -9.50 18.56
N GLN A 85 5.32 -8.58 17.60
CA GLN A 85 5.22 -7.16 17.87
C GLN A 85 3.84 -6.83 18.44
N GLN A 86 3.81 -6.29 19.65
CA GLN A 86 2.58 -5.74 20.21
C GLN A 86 2.28 -4.40 19.55
N LEU A 87 1.03 -4.21 19.13
CA LEU A 87 0.54 -2.93 18.65
C LEU A 87 0.49 -1.93 19.82
N VAL A 88 0.87 -0.69 19.52
CA VAL A 88 0.93 0.39 20.52
C VAL A 88 -0.07 1.48 20.14
N ASP A 89 -0.84 1.94 21.12
CA ASP A 89 -1.77 3.04 20.92
C ASP A 89 -1.12 4.41 21.15
N PRO A 90 -1.46 5.42 20.33
CA PRO A 90 -2.28 5.30 19.12
C PRO A 90 -1.45 4.81 17.92
N LEU A 91 -2.05 3.93 17.10
CA LEU A 91 -1.56 3.69 15.74
C LEU A 91 -1.67 4.97 14.91
N GLN A 92 -0.80 5.11 13.90
CA GLN A 92 -0.73 6.31 13.07
C GLN A 92 -0.49 5.99 11.60
N SER A 93 -1.00 6.84 10.71
CA SER A 93 -0.65 6.84 9.29
C SER A 93 -0.23 8.23 8.84
N ALA A 94 0.56 8.28 7.78
CA ALA A 94 0.99 9.53 7.15
C ALA A 94 0.87 9.42 5.63
N GLY A 95 0.42 10.49 4.97
CA GLY A 95 0.28 10.50 3.51
C GLY A 95 -0.09 11.86 2.95
N ALA A 96 0.11 12.00 1.64
CA ALA A 96 -0.34 13.13 0.83
C ALA A 96 -1.26 12.58 -0.27
N GLY A 97 -2.49 12.24 0.14
CA GLY A 97 -3.55 11.81 -0.78
C GLY A 97 -4.20 12.99 -1.50
N THR A 98 -5.11 12.67 -2.41
CA THR A 98 -6.01 13.66 -3.01
C THR A 98 -7.31 13.76 -2.21
N ASP A 99 -7.90 14.95 -2.16
CA ASP A 99 -9.26 15.12 -1.62
C ASP A 99 -10.34 14.74 -2.66
N GLU A 100 -11.62 14.97 -2.31
CA GLU A 100 -12.77 14.71 -3.17
C GLU A 100 -12.76 15.54 -4.48
N GLU A 101 -12.02 16.66 -4.50
CA GLU A 101 -11.83 17.53 -5.66
C GLU A 101 -10.59 17.14 -6.49
N LEU A 102 -9.93 16.03 -6.13
CA LEU A 102 -8.68 15.53 -6.71
C LEU A 102 -7.49 16.51 -6.52
N GLU A 103 -7.57 17.41 -5.55
CA GLU A 103 -6.44 18.28 -5.23
C GLU A 103 -5.44 17.55 -4.35
N PHE A 104 -4.15 17.68 -4.67
CA PHE A 104 -3.08 17.14 -3.83
C PHE A 104 -3.10 17.78 -2.45
N GLY A 105 -3.05 16.99 -1.38
CA GLY A 105 -2.83 17.50 -0.04
C GLY A 105 -1.36 17.82 0.23
N TYR A 106 -1.10 18.58 1.29
CA TYR A 106 0.19 18.49 1.97
C TYR A 106 0.28 17.15 2.72
N LEU A 107 1.49 16.72 3.06
CA LEU A 107 1.70 15.59 3.96
C LEU A 107 0.95 15.82 5.27
N GLN A 108 0.09 14.87 5.65
CA GLN A 108 -0.66 14.90 6.90
C GLN A 108 -0.42 13.62 7.68
N THR A 109 -0.58 13.71 9.01
CA THR A 109 -0.58 12.56 9.91
C THR A 109 -1.97 12.37 10.49
N LEU A 110 -2.42 11.13 10.55
CA LEU A 110 -3.65 10.72 11.22
C LEU A 110 -3.29 9.84 12.41
N LYS A 111 -3.84 10.19 13.59
CA LYS A 111 -3.78 9.36 14.78
C LYS A 111 -5.11 8.63 14.95
N TYR A 112 -5.06 7.32 15.04
CA TYR A 112 -6.25 6.51 15.28
C TYR A 112 -6.68 6.61 16.74
N ILE A 113 -7.98 6.47 16.99
CA ILE A 113 -8.56 6.53 18.34
C ILE A 113 -8.60 5.15 19.03
N GLY A 114 -8.28 4.09 18.29
CA GLY A 114 -8.16 2.72 18.77
C GLY A 114 -7.97 1.74 17.63
N HIS A 115 -7.78 0.47 17.98
CA HIS A 115 -7.70 -0.62 17.04
C HIS A 115 -8.27 -1.93 17.64
N GLU A 116 -8.59 -2.87 16.78
CA GLU A 116 -8.96 -4.25 17.09
C GLU A 116 -8.11 -5.20 16.24
N GLU A 117 -7.78 -6.37 16.78
CA GLU A 117 -7.02 -7.41 16.08
C GLU A 117 -7.94 -8.62 15.83
N ASP A 118 -8.03 -9.07 14.57
CA ASP A 118 -8.73 -10.29 14.16
C ASP A 118 -7.77 -11.20 13.36
N GLY A 119 -7.06 -12.07 14.08
CA GLY A 119 -6.03 -12.93 13.50
C GLY A 119 -4.85 -12.12 12.95
N LYS A 120 -4.74 -12.05 11.62
CA LYS A 120 -3.72 -11.23 10.92
C LYS A 120 -4.24 -9.87 10.46
N LEU A 121 -5.47 -9.53 10.85
CA LEU A 121 -6.13 -8.31 10.44
C LEU A 121 -6.07 -7.29 11.57
N VAL A 122 -5.67 -6.06 11.25
CA VAL A 122 -5.78 -4.94 12.18
C VAL A 122 -6.91 -4.03 11.69
N ILE A 123 -7.86 -3.72 12.57
CA ILE A 123 -8.97 -2.83 12.27
C ILE A 123 -8.72 -1.57 13.08
N VAL A 124 -8.59 -0.43 12.43
CA VAL A 124 -8.35 0.86 13.09
C VAL A 124 -9.60 1.72 13.10
N PHE A 125 -9.73 2.51 14.16
CA PHE A 125 -10.84 3.45 14.33
C PHE A 125 -10.34 4.88 14.23
N SER A 126 -11.08 5.72 13.51
CA SER A 126 -10.75 7.14 13.34
C SER A 126 -12.01 7.98 13.42
N ASN A 127 -11.89 9.19 13.98
CA ASN A 127 -12.91 10.23 13.88
C ASN A 127 -12.80 11.06 12.59
N ARG A 128 -11.75 10.83 11.78
CA ARG A 128 -11.48 11.50 10.50
C ARG A 128 -11.43 10.49 9.36
N SER A 129 -12.07 10.82 8.24
CA SER A 129 -12.12 9.98 7.04
C SER A 129 -10.91 10.12 6.13
N SER A 130 -9.70 10.44 6.63
CA SER A 130 -8.58 10.90 5.79
C SER A 130 -7.75 9.82 5.10
N VAL A 131 -8.03 8.54 5.35
CA VAL A 131 -7.49 7.41 4.56
C VAL A 131 -8.59 6.96 3.62
N CYS A 132 -8.32 6.87 2.31
CA CYS A 132 -9.31 6.63 1.27
C CYS A 132 -10.33 5.53 1.63
N ASP A 133 -11.59 5.76 1.27
CA ASP A 133 -12.62 4.73 1.35
C ASP A 133 -12.43 3.77 0.18
N VAL A 134 -12.34 2.45 0.44
CA VAL A 134 -12.21 1.42 -0.60
C VAL A 134 -13.59 1.17 -1.27
N SER A 135 -14.43 2.20 -1.39
CA SER A 135 -15.77 2.11 -1.97
C SER A 135 -15.78 2.30 -3.50
N VAL A 136 -14.63 2.20 -4.16
CA VAL A 136 -14.51 2.46 -5.60
C VAL A 136 -13.98 1.26 -6.39
N LEU A 137 -14.61 0.09 -6.26
CA LEU A 137 -14.86 -0.85 -7.37
C LEU A 137 -16.18 -1.63 -7.09
N PRO A 138 -17.00 -1.95 -8.12
CA PRO A 138 -18.44 -2.12 -7.93
C PRO A 138 -18.86 -3.59 -7.76
N VAL A 139 -18.86 -4.14 -6.54
CA VAL A 139 -19.87 -5.12 -6.09
C VAL A 139 -19.88 -5.11 -4.55
N TYR A 140 -21.07 -5.03 -3.95
CA TYR A 140 -21.38 -5.06 -2.52
C TYR A 140 -21.28 -3.73 -1.75
N SER A 141 -22.35 -2.96 -1.87
CA SER A 141 -22.82 -2.10 -0.80
C SER A 141 -23.26 -2.93 0.41
N LEU A 142 -22.63 -2.73 1.58
CA LEU A 142 -23.30 -2.79 2.88
C LEU A 142 -22.38 -2.29 4.00
N LEU A 143 -22.96 -1.37 4.79
CA LEU A 143 -22.53 -0.82 6.09
C LEU A 143 -21.50 0.30 6.07
N SER A 144 -22.06 1.49 5.92
CA SER A 144 -21.56 2.72 6.50
C SER A 144 -21.47 2.63 8.03
N LYS A 145 -20.40 3.23 8.56
CA LYS A 145 -20.07 3.49 9.98
C LYS A 145 -19.57 2.28 10.78
N LEU A 146 -18.34 2.44 11.28
CA LEU A 146 -17.58 1.65 12.26
C LEU A 146 -16.55 0.69 11.63
N GLY A 147 -15.27 1.03 11.83
CA GLY A 147 -14.11 0.21 11.47
C GLY A 147 -13.53 0.50 10.09
N LYS A 148 -12.25 0.90 10.04
CA LYS A 148 -11.45 0.85 8.80
C LYS A 148 -10.43 -0.27 8.96
N THR A 149 -10.46 -1.23 8.05
CA THR A 149 -9.54 -2.36 8.05
C THR A 149 -8.19 -1.93 7.47
N ILE A 150 -7.11 -2.07 8.24
CA ILE A 150 -5.72 -1.97 7.76
C ILE A 150 -5.06 -3.32 8.04
N THR A 151 -4.87 -4.14 7.02
CA THR A 151 -4.09 -5.37 7.19
C THR A 151 -2.65 -5.00 7.58
N SER A 152 -2.20 -5.46 8.76
CA SER A 152 -0.82 -5.33 9.23
C SER A 152 -0.18 -6.71 9.23
N PHE A 153 1.08 -6.79 8.79
CA PHE A 153 1.90 -8.00 8.77
C PHE A 153 2.62 -8.22 10.10
#